data_AF-A0A7V3YN18-F1
#
_entry.id   AF-A0A7V3YN18-F1
#
_cell.length_a   1.000
_cell.length_b   1.000
_cell.length_c   1.000
_cell.angle_alpha   90.00
_cell.angle_beta   90.00
_cell.angle_gamma   90.00
#
_symmetry.space_group_name_H-M   'P 1'
#
loop_
_entity.id
_entity.type
_entity.pdbx_description
1 polymer ?
#
loop_
_entity_poly.entity_id
_entity_poly.type
_entity_poly.pdbx_seq_one_letter_code
_entity_poly.pdbx_strand_id
1 'polypeptide(L)'
;MRKVPQRLSWGSILFFLLLLLFYYAVSQRTPGEYIAVRVIDGDTIELNTGEKVRYIGINAPELHHPQKGVEYFAREAYEANRRMVEGKRVRLEFDVEKR
;
A
#
# COMPACT_ATOMS: atom_id res chain seq x y z
N MET A 1 56.77 16.87 5.30
CA MET A 1 55.67 16.88 4.31
C MET A 1 54.41 17.45 4.97
N ARG A 2 53.96 18.66 4.62
CA ARG A 2 52.76 19.28 5.20
C ARG A 2 51.53 18.81 4.43
N LYS A 3 50.59 18.14 5.09
CA LYS A 3 49.29 17.79 4.49
C LYS A 3 48.52 19.09 4.24
N VAL A 4 48.24 19.41 2.98
CA VAL A 4 47.38 20.54 2.61
C VAL A 4 45.97 20.23 3.11
N PRO A 5 45.35 21.09 3.93
CA PRO A 5 43.99 20.84 4.40
C PRO A 5 43.05 20.95 3.21
N GLN A 6 42.36 19.85 2.88
CA GLN A 6 41.33 19.86 1.84
C GLN A 6 40.21 20.80 2.30
N ARG A 7 40.02 21.90 1.57
CA ARG A 7 38.91 22.83 1.79
C ARG A 7 37.66 22.23 1.16
N LEU A 8 36.63 22.06 1.96
CA LEU A 8 35.33 21.59 1.47
C LEU A 8 34.77 22.62 0.49
N SER A 9 34.52 22.23 -0.76
CA SER A 9 33.98 23.14 -1.77
C SER A 9 32.47 23.33 -1.57
N TRP A 10 31.95 24.51 -1.89
CA TRP A 10 30.51 24.78 -1.88
C TRP A 10 29.73 23.84 -2.81
N GLY A 11 30.35 23.39 -3.92
CA GLY A 11 29.77 22.39 -4.81
C GLY A 11 29.62 21.02 -4.16
N SER A 12 30.59 20.61 -3.32
CA SER A 12 30.49 19.39 -2.53
C SER A 12 29.37 19.49 -1.50
N ILE A 13 29.25 20.63 -0.82
CA ILE A 13 28.18 20.90 0.15
C ILE A 13 26.81 20.84 -0.53
N LEU A 14 26.65 21.51 -1.68
CA LEU A 14 25.42 21.50 -2.44
C LEU A 14 25.06 20.10 -2.94
N PHE A 15 26.04 19.34 -3.43
CA PHE A 15 25.85 17.96 -3.85
C PHE A 15 25.35 17.07 -2.70
N PHE A 16 25.98 17.12 -1.53
CA PHE A 16 25.53 16.35 -0.38
C PHE A 16 24.17 16.83 0.15
N LEU A 17 23.88 18.13 0.09
CA LEU A 17 22.55 18.67 0.44
C LEU A 17 21.47 18.15 -0.51
N LEU A 18 21.73 18.13 -1.83
CA LEU A 18 20.81 17.55 -2.82
C LEU A 18 20.63 16.05 -2.63
N LEU A 19 21.70 15.33 -2.31
CA LEU A 19 21.67 13.89 -2.03
C LEU A 19 20.85 13.59 -0.76
N LEU A 20 21.00 14.42 0.27
CA LEU A 20 20.23 14.33 1.51
C LEU A 20 18.75 14.68 1.29
N LEU A 21 18.45 15.70 0.49
CA LEU A 21 17.08 16.06 0.09
C LEU A 21 16.42 14.94 -0.72
N PHE A 22 17.16 14.34 -1.66
CA PHE A 22 16.69 13.21 -2.45
C PHE A 22 16.43 11.98 -1.57
N TYR A 23 17.34 11.67 -0.65
CA TYR A 23 17.15 10.59 0.32
C TYR A 23 15.89 10.80 1.17
N TYR A 24 15.68 12.03 1.66
CA TYR A 24 14.47 12.37 2.42
C TYR A 24 13.21 12.18 1.59
N ALA A 25 13.18 12.65 0.34
CA ALA A 25 12.03 12.50 -0.55
C ALA A 25 11.68 11.02 -0.84
N VAL A 26 12.67 10.16 -1.00
CA VAL A 26 12.47 8.70 -1.22
C VAL A 26 12.00 7.99 0.06
N SER A 27 12.38 8.50 1.24
CA SER A 27 12.04 7.89 2.53
C SER A 27 10.56 8.04 2.96
N GLN A 28 9.76 8.81 2.21
CA GLN A 28 8.35 9.11 2.52
C GLN A 28 7.39 7.92 2.26
N ARG A 29 7.67 6.73 2.80
CA ARG A 29 6.68 5.65 2.88
C ARG A 29 5.88 5.79 4.17
N THR A 30 4.60 6.15 4.07
CA THR A 30 3.68 6.08 5.21
C THR A 30 3.42 4.60 5.55
N PRO A 31 3.72 4.13 6.77
CA PRO A 31 3.37 2.78 7.19
C PRO A 31 1.86 2.57 7.08
N GLY A 32 1.44 1.42 6.55
CA GLY A 32 0.03 1.07 6.42
C GLY A 32 -0.67 1.58 5.17
N GLU A 33 0.00 2.32 4.28
CA GLU A 33 -0.54 2.68 2.96
C GLU A 33 -0.16 1.65 1.88
N TYR A 34 -1.15 1.20 1.13
CA TYR A 34 -1.03 0.19 0.08
C TYR A 34 -1.84 0.59 -1.16
N ILE A 35 -1.64 -0.12 -2.26
CA ILE A 35 -2.51 -0.05 -3.43
C ILE A 35 -3.33 -1.33 -3.47
N ALA A 36 -4.67 -1.21 -3.54
CA ALA A 36 -5.53 -2.37 -3.77
C ALA A 36 -5.50 -2.70 -5.26
N VAL A 37 -4.72 -3.71 -5.65
CA VAL A 37 -4.48 -4.04 -7.06
C VAL A 37 -5.61 -4.86 -7.67
N ARG A 38 -6.38 -5.56 -6.84
CA ARG A 38 -7.50 -6.39 -7.29
C ARG A 38 -8.53 -6.54 -6.17
N VAL A 39 -9.81 -6.44 -6.52
CA VAL A 39 -10.90 -6.91 -5.64
C VAL A 39 -11.17 -8.39 -5.92
N ILE A 40 -11.34 -9.18 -4.85
CA ILE A 40 -11.62 -10.61 -4.95
C ILE A 40 -13.13 -10.84 -4.77
N ASP A 41 -13.69 -10.31 -3.68
CA ASP A 41 -15.10 -10.38 -3.31
C ASP A 41 -15.55 -9.06 -2.63
N GLY A 42 -16.79 -8.97 -2.16
CA GLY A 42 -17.34 -7.73 -1.58
C GLY A 42 -16.64 -7.24 -0.31
N ASP A 43 -15.86 -8.10 0.36
CA ASP A 43 -15.14 -7.80 1.59
C ASP A 43 -13.64 -8.15 1.54
N THR A 44 -13.13 -8.58 0.38
CA THR A 44 -11.79 -9.14 0.26
C THR A 44 -11.03 -8.52 -0.93
N ILE A 45 -9.81 -8.04 -0.67
CA ILE A 45 -8.94 -7.39 -1.65
C ILE A 45 -7.55 -8.01 -1.68
N GLU A 46 -6.82 -7.76 -2.76
CA GLU A 46 -5.39 -8.03 -2.88
C GLU A 46 -4.62 -6.72 -2.98
N LEU A 47 -3.55 -6.62 -2.20
CA LEU A 47 -2.67 -5.46 -2.16
C LEU A 47 -1.53 -5.62 -3.16
N ASN A 48 -0.85 -4.52 -3.48
CA ASN A 48 0.35 -4.52 -4.33
C ASN A 48 1.52 -5.34 -3.75
N THR A 49 1.43 -5.75 -2.49
CA THR A 49 2.36 -6.70 -1.86
C THR A 49 2.05 -8.16 -2.18
N GLY A 50 0.90 -8.44 -2.82
CA GLY A 50 0.37 -9.80 -3.01
C GLY A 50 -0.40 -10.34 -1.80
N GLU A 51 -0.47 -9.56 -0.72
CA GLU A 51 -1.23 -9.91 0.48
C GLU A 51 -2.74 -9.78 0.22
N LYS A 52 -3.50 -10.77 0.68
CA LYS A 52 -4.97 -10.73 0.67
C LYS A 52 -5.47 -10.22 2.01
N VAL A 53 -6.34 -9.21 1.98
CA VAL A 53 -6.93 -8.60 3.16
C VAL A 53 -8.44 -8.78 3.12
N ARG A 54 -9.01 -9.33 4.21
CA ARG A 54 -10.45 -9.43 4.43
C ARG A 54 -10.89 -8.37 5.45
N TYR A 55 -11.98 -7.68 5.17
CA TYR A 55 -12.50 -6.62 6.03
C TYR A 55 -13.09 -7.21 7.31
N ILE A 56 -12.77 -6.58 8.44
CA ILE A 56 -13.33 -6.95 9.74
C ILE A 56 -14.77 -6.43 9.82
N GLY A 57 -15.69 -7.26 10.33
CA GLY A 57 -17.10 -6.87 10.54
C GLY A 57 -17.98 -6.89 9.30
N ILE A 58 -17.46 -7.32 8.14
CA ILE A 58 -18.22 -7.47 6.90
C ILE A 58 -18.09 -8.93 6.44
N ASN A 59 -19.22 -9.56 6.13
CA ASN A 59 -19.27 -10.88 5.52
C ASN A 59 -20.06 -10.77 4.21
N ALA A 60 -19.37 -10.50 3.12
CA ALA A 60 -20.01 -10.35 1.81
C ALA A 60 -20.32 -11.72 1.19
N PRO A 61 -21.37 -11.84 0.36
CA PRO A 61 -21.59 -13.04 -0.44
C PRO A 61 -20.39 -13.29 -1.36
N GLU A 62 -19.96 -14.54 -1.44
CA GLU A 62 -18.74 -14.95 -2.13
C GLU A 62 -19.01 -15.15 -3.64
N LEU A 63 -18.12 -14.64 -4.49
CA LEU A 63 -18.22 -14.75 -5.95
C LEU A 63 -17.63 -16.08 -6.47
N HIS A 64 -16.67 -16.66 -5.73
CA HIS A 64 -15.87 -17.80 -6.17
C HIS A 64 -15.97 -19.01 -5.23
N HIS A 65 -17.08 -19.18 -4.50
CA HIS A 65 -17.19 -20.26 -3.53
C HIS A 65 -17.16 -21.64 -4.23
N PRO A 66 -16.17 -22.51 -3.95
CA PRO A 66 -15.92 -23.72 -4.76
C PRO A 66 -17.08 -24.71 -4.75
N GLN A 67 -17.89 -24.72 -3.69
CA GLN A 67 -19.02 -25.63 -3.52
C GLN A 67 -20.38 -25.00 -3.84
N LYS A 68 -20.50 -23.68 -3.73
CA LYS A 68 -21.79 -22.96 -3.82
C LYS A 68 -21.93 -22.18 -5.12
N GLY A 69 -20.84 -21.97 -5.84
CA GLY A 69 -20.80 -21.05 -6.98
C GLY A 69 -20.92 -19.60 -6.52
N VAL A 70 -21.54 -18.78 -7.38
CA VAL A 70 -21.79 -17.36 -7.12
C VAL A 70 -23.00 -17.23 -6.17
N GLU A 71 -22.82 -16.62 -5.01
CA GLU A 71 -23.92 -16.37 -4.08
C GLU A 71 -24.81 -15.18 -4.53
N TYR A 72 -26.05 -15.13 -4.03
CA TYR A 72 -26.97 -14.01 -4.31
C TYR A 72 -26.35 -12.69 -3.86
N PHE A 73 -26.43 -11.67 -4.73
CA PHE A 73 -25.83 -10.34 -4.55
C PHE A 73 -24.30 -10.29 -4.51
N ALA A 74 -23.58 -11.40 -4.77
CA ALA A 74 -22.12 -11.41 -4.76
C ALA A 74 -21.53 -10.45 -5.81
N ARG A 75 -22.16 -10.37 -7.00
CA ARG A 75 -21.66 -9.50 -8.07
C ARG A 75 -21.86 -8.02 -7.75
N GLU A 76 -22.97 -7.67 -7.13
CA GLU A 76 -23.29 -6.32 -6.66
C GLU A 76 -22.34 -5.89 -5.54
N ALA A 77 -22.08 -6.78 -4.57
CA ALA A 77 -21.12 -6.55 -3.50
C ALA A 77 -19.69 -6.36 -4.04
N TYR A 78 -19.27 -7.22 -4.96
CA TYR A 78 -18.00 -7.11 -5.68
C TYR A 78 -17.88 -5.76 -6.41
N GLU A 79 -18.88 -5.40 -7.22
CA GLU A 79 -18.88 -4.15 -8.00
C GLU A 79 -18.85 -2.91 -7.09
N ALA A 80 -19.58 -2.94 -5.97
CA ALA A 80 -19.53 -1.86 -4.99
C ALA A 80 -18.12 -1.69 -4.41
N ASN A 81 -17.50 -2.78 -3.94
CA ASN A 81 -16.16 -2.76 -3.38
C ASN A 81 -15.12 -2.31 -4.43
N ARG A 82 -15.20 -2.88 -5.64
CA ARG A 82 -14.34 -2.54 -6.78
C ARG A 82 -14.33 -1.06 -7.09
N ARG A 83 -15.50 -0.42 -7.20
CA ARG A 83 -15.62 1.03 -7.43
C ARG A 83 -15.02 1.86 -6.30
N MET A 84 -15.08 1.36 -5.07
CA MET A 84 -14.54 2.05 -3.89
C MET A 84 -13.03 1.97 -3.82
N VAL A 85 -12.41 0.82 -4.09
CA VAL A 85 -11.00 0.59 -3.71
C VAL A 85 -10.07 0.14 -4.85
N GLU A 86 -10.55 -0.49 -5.91
CA GLU A 86 -9.65 -1.07 -6.93
C GLU A 86 -8.80 0.00 -7.63
N GLY A 87 -7.50 -0.24 -7.71
CA GLY A 87 -6.50 0.67 -8.26
C GLY A 87 -6.21 1.91 -7.40
N LYS A 88 -6.83 2.02 -6.22
CA LYS A 88 -6.67 3.18 -5.34
C LYS A 88 -5.69 2.92 -4.21
N ARG A 89 -5.21 4.02 -3.63
CA ARG A 89 -4.43 3.99 -2.40
C ARG A 89 -5.35 3.79 -1.21
N VAL A 90 -5.04 2.82 -0.37
CA VAL A 90 -5.81 2.45 0.82
C VAL A 90 -4.89 2.46 2.04
N ARG A 91 -5.44 2.78 3.21
CA ARG A 91 -4.75 2.64 4.49
C ARG A 91 -5.37 1.48 5.26
N LEU A 92 -4.56 0.53 5.71
CA LEU A 92 -5.03 -0.51 6.61
C LEU A 92 -5.10 0.03 8.04
N GLU A 93 -6.20 -0.28 8.70
CA GLU A 93 -6.40 -0.03 10.12
C GLU A 93 -6.73 -1.36 10.77
N PHE A 94 -5.87 -1.77 11.71
CA PHE A 94 -6.01 -3.02 12.44
C PHE A 94 -6.87 -2.81 13.67
N ASP A 95 -7.55 -3.87 14.10
CA ASP A 95 -8.22 -3.91 15.40
C ASP A 95 -7.18 -4.03 16.53
N VAL A 96 -7.63 -4.27 17.77
CA VAL A 96 -6.78 -4.33 18.98
C VAL A 96 -5.56 -5.26 18.81
N GLU A 97 -5.72 -6.35 18.06
CA GLU A 97 -4.63 -7.25 17.70
C GLU A 97 -4.06 -6.90 16.33
N LYS A 98 -2.76 -6.59 16.31
CA LYS A 98 -1.97 -6.49 15.08
C LYS A 98 -1.47 -7.89 14.74
N ARG A 99 -2.03 -8.51 13.70
CA ARG A 99 -1.51 -9.75 13.15
C ARG A 99 -1.08 -9.53 11.71
#